data_AF-A0A7R9U297-F1
#
_entry.id   AF-A0A7R9U297-F1
#
_cell.length_a   1.000
_cell.length_b   1.000
_cell.length_c   1.000
_cell.angle_alpha   90.00
_cell.angle_beta   90.00
_cell.angle_gamma   90.00
#
_symmetry.space_group_name_H-M   'P 1'
#
loop_
_entity.id
_entity.type
_entity.pdbx_description
1 polymer ?
#
loop_
_entity_poly.entity_id
_entity_poly.type
_entity_poly.pdbx_seq_one_letter_code
_entity_poly.pdbx_strand_id
1 'polypeptide(L)'
;AGAGAEAGDIDPETGAWADDPDALIDVAAAEAMLEEREGLEDQYREALAQKLRDEYARREEAEREQRASFDIGSRLYERGEYLRAAEHLEGISEGMRRGSDVYGETRMWLGMSLQALGRTEEASACFGEVAAMHPNEKIRSQAEYLKYINEAPKLQLGEDERVKVPDLNDIQYRSYSSYGSSSTRSARPASTRATTSDEYLDEMVAWKPPRWVKSAAFRILASVWAVGVCTALYLQQQG
;
A
#
# COMPACT_ATOMS: atom_id res chain seq x y z
N ALA A 1 70.53 4.62 24.35
CA ALA A 1 70.35 6.05 24.64
C ALA A 1 68.87 6.34 24.37
N GLY A 2 68.00 6.47 25.36
CA GLY A 2 68.17 7.12 26.66
C GLY A 2 67.49 8.48 26.57
N ALA A 3 66.19 8.53 26.88
CA ALA A 3 65.48 9.76 27.25
C ALA A 3 64.33 9.31 28.16
N GLY A 4 64.60 9.38 29.46
CA GLY A 4 63.65 8.98 30.50
C GLY A 4 62.44 9.89 30.50
N ALA A 5 61.27 9.27 30.59
CA ALA A 5 60.07 9.94 31.07
C ALA A 5 60.31 10.23 32.56
N GLU A 6 60.66 11.47 32.86
CA GLU A 6 60.75 11.98 34.22
C GLU A 6 59.34 11.98 34.80
N ALA A 7 59.09 11.04 35.71
CA ALA A 7 57.85 10.97 36.46
C ALA A 7 57.75 12.24 37.31
N GLY A 8 56.79 13.10 37.00
CA GLY A 8 56.49 14.28 37.79
C GLY A 8 56.17 13.86 39.23
N ASP A 9 56.95 14.39 40.17
CA ASP A 9 56.77 14.21 41.60
C ASP A 9 55.37 14.65 42.02
N ILE A 10 54.61 13.71 42.57
CA ILE A 10 53.33 13.97 43.23
C ILE A 10 53.65 14.29 44.69
N ASP A 11 53.37 15.52 45.13
CA ASP A 11 53.39 15.88 46.55
C ASP A 11 52.33 15.03 47.30
N PRO A 12 52.74 14.15 48.23
CA PRO A 12 51.84 13.20 48.87
C PRO A 12 50.90 13.82 49.91
N GLU A 13 51.03 15.10 50.27
CA GLU A 13 50.15 15.72 51.27
C GLU A 13 49.02 16.55 50.68
N THR A 14 49.05 16.92 49.40
CA THR A 14 48.01 17.78 48.80
C THR A 14 47.39 17.26 47.51
N GLY A 15 48.04 16.32 46.78
CA GLY A 15 47.44 15.70 45.59
C GLY A 15 46.93 16.68 44.53
N ALA A 16 47.41 17.93 44.54
CA ALA A 16 46.93 19.01 43.71
C ALA A 16 47.99 19.32 42.64
N TRP A 17 47.56 19.27 41.37
CA TRP A 17 48.35 19.81 40.28
C TRP A 17 48.53 21.32 40.50
N ALA A 18 49.77 21.78 40.36
CA ALA A 18 50.16 23.18 40.54
C ALA A 18 49.29 24.12 39.71
N ASP A 19 48.87 25.18 40.39
CA ASP A 19 48.22 26.41 39.92
C ASP A 19 48.62 26.85 38.50
N ASP A 20 47.71 26.64 37.54
CA ASP A 20 47.42 27.62 36.49
C ASP A 20 45.98 28.13 36.73
N PRO A 21 45.79 29.22 37.50
CA PRO A 21 44.46 29.73 37.88
C PRO A 21 43.69 30.39 36.72
N ASP A 22 44.29 30.50 35.53
CA ASP A 22 43.66 31.01 34.30
C ASP A 22 43.12 29.89 33.37
N ALA A 23 43.17 28.62 33.79
CA ALA A 23 42.55 27.51 33.06
C ALA A 23 41.08 27.25 33.46
N LEU A 24 40.44 28.21 34.13
CA LEU A 24 38.99 28.30 34.13
C LEU A 24 38.59 28.74 32.72
N ILE A 25 38.27 27.78 31.85
CA ILE A 25 37.42 28.08 30.70
C ILE A 25 36.22 28.81 31.30
N ASP A 26 36.11 30.11 31.02
CA ASP A 26 35.01 30.94 31.50
C ASP A 26 33.73 30.16 31.26
N VAL A 27 32.94 29.92 32.31
CA VAL A 27 31.72 29.12 32.21
C VAL A 27 30.82 29.70 31.12
N ALA A 28 30.82 31.03 30.94
CA ALA A 28 30.13 31.69 29.84
C ALA A 28 30.73 31.37 28.45
N ALA A 29 32.06 31.22 28.35
CA ALA A 29 32.72 30.80 27.11
C ALA A 29 32.47 29.31 26.81
N ALA A 30 32.42 28.44 27.84
CA ALA A 30 32.06 27.04 27.69
C ALA A 30 30.58 26.88 27.28
N GLU A 31 29.67 27.64 27.88
CA GLU A 31 28.26 27.71 27.52
C GLU A 31 28.08 28.20 26.08
N ALA A 32 28.78 29.26 25.67
CA ALA A 32 28.75 29.76 24.30
C ALA A 32 29.27 28.75 23.26
N MET A 33 30.34 28.00 23.59
CA MET A 33 30.85 26.93 22.72
C MET A 33 29.89 25.74 22.61
N LEU A 34 29.14 25.43 23.68
CA LEU A 34 28.11 24.40 23.67
C LEU A 34 26.90 24.83 22.82
N GLU A 35 26.44 26.08 22.96
CA GLU A 35 25.37 26.65 22.13
C GLU A 35 25.77 26.70 20.65
N GLU A 36 27.02 27.07 20.33
CA GLU A 36 27.53 27.04 18.96
C GLU A 36 27.59 25.60 18.40
N ARG A 37 28.00 24.63 19.21
CA ARG A 37 28.02 23.21 18.83
C ARG A 37 26.62 22.66 18.62
N GLU A 38 25.67 22.98 19.50
CA GLU A 38 24.26 22.59 19.36
C GLU A 38 23.63 23.23 18.12
N GLY A 39 23.89 24.51 17.89
CA GLY A 39 23.47 25.20 16.66
C GLY A 39 24.03 24.58 15.39
N LEU A 40 25.28 24.10 15.41
CA LEU A 40 25.90 23.40 14.29
C LEU A 40 25.29 21.99 14.08
N GLU A 41 25.00 21.27 15.17
CA GLU A 41 24.31 19.98 15.13
C GLU A 41 22.89 20.13 14.56
N ASP A 42 22.16 21.17 14.96
CA ASP A 42 20.82 21.44 14.47
C ASP A 42 20.84 21.85 12.99
N GLN A 43 21.78 22.68 12.56
CA GLN A 43 22.00 22.97 11.13
C GLN A 43 22.29 21.70 10.33
N TYR A 44 23.12 20.79 10.86
CA TYR A 44 23.42 19.52 10.19
C TYR A 44 22.19 18.60 10.13
N ARG A 45 21.40 18.53 11.20
CA ARG A 45 20.14 17.77 11.26
C ARG A 45 19.12 18.31 10.25
N GLU A 46 18.98 19.62 10.15
CA GLU A 46 18.09 20.27 9.19
C GLU A 46 18.54 20.00 7.74
N ALA A 47 19.82 20.14 7.45
CA ALA A 47 20.38 19.85 6.12
C ALA A 47 20.22 18.37 5.75
N LEU A 48 20.42 17.46 6.71
CA LEU A 48 20.17 16.03 6.52
C LEU A 48 18.70 15.75 6.27
N ALA A 49 17.81 16.36 7.07
CA ALA A 49 16.37 16.21 6.91
C ALA A 49 15.89 16.74 5.54
N GLN A 50 16.45 17.86 5.07
CA GLN A 50 16.15 18.40 3.75
C GLN A 50 16.60 17.45 2.64
N LYS A 51 17.84 16.94 2.69
CA LYS A 51 18.34 15.95 1.72
C LYS A 51 17.47 14.69 1.68
N LEU A 52 17.07 14.19 2.85
CA LEU A 52 16.18 13.04 2.93
C LEU A 52 14.82 13.36 2.30
N ARG A 53 14.21 14.51 2.61
CA ARG A 53 12.93 14.93 2.00
C ARG A 53 13.02 15.04 0.48
N ASP A 54 14.08 15.64 -0.04
CA ASP A 54 14.30 15.78 -1.48
C ASP A 54 14.49 14.41 -2.16
N GLU A 55 15.25 13.50 -1.53
CA GLU A 55 15.40 12.11 -1.99
C GLU A 55 14.06 11.35 -1.97
N TYR A 56 13.25 11.50 -0.91
CA TYR A 56 11.94 10.89 -0.84
C TYR A 56 10.99 11.44 -1.91
N ALA A 57 10.97 12.76 -2.12
CA ALA A 57 10.14 13.39 -3.15
C ALA A 57 10.49 12.87 -4.55
N ARG A 58 11.80 12.79 -4.88
CA ARG A 58 12.26 12.22 -6.15
C ARG A 58 11.86 10.76 -6.33
N ARG A 59 11.91 9.96 -5.26
CA ARG A 59 11.47 8.56 -5.30
C ARG A 59 9.98 8.43 -5.50
N GLU A 60 9.18 9.22 -4.81
CA GLU A 60 7.72 9.22 -4.98
C GLU A 60 7.32 9.66 -6.40
N GLU A 61 7.98 10.67 -6.96
CA GLU A 61 7.77 11.09 -8.34
C GLU A 61 8.09 9.97 -9.33
N ALA A 62 9.25 9.33 -9.19
CA ALA A 62 9.63 8.19 -10.02
C ALA A 62 8.64 7.01 -9.89
N GLU A 63 8.17 6.71 -8.68
CA GLU A 63 7.15 5.67 -8.47
C GLU A 63 5.80 6.03 -9.10
N ARG A 64 5.40 7.31 -9.06
CA ARG A 64 4.18 7.79 -9.73
C ARG A 64 4.29 7.66 -11.25
N GLU A 65 5.44 8.02 -11.83
CA GLU A 65 5.68 7.88 -13.27
C GLU A 65 5.69 6.40 -13.71
N GLN A 66 6.32 5.54 -12.92
CA GLN A 66 6.31 4.09 -13.13
C GLN A 66 4.89 3.53 -13.03
N ARG A 67 4.10 3.97 -12.05
CA ARG A 67 2.72 3.56 -11.89
C ARG A 67 1.85 4.00 -13.07
N ALA A 68 1.98 5.24 -13.51
CA ALA A 68 1.27 5.75 -14.68
C ALA A 68 1.64 4.96 -15.94
N SER A 69 2.92 4.60 -16.11
CA SER A 69 3.39 3.80 -17.23
C SER A 69 2.86 2.36 -17.19
N PHE A 70 2.77 1.77 -15.99
CA PHE A 70 2.14 0.48 -15.76
C PHE A 70 0.65 0.50 -16.13
N ASP A 71 -0.09 1.55 -15.74
CA ASP A 71 -1.52 1.70 -16.04
C ASP A 71 -1.80 1.75 -17.56
N ILE A 72 -0.84 2.25 -18.36
CA ILE A 72 -0.93 2.20 -19.82
C ILE A 72 -0.81 0.76 -20.31
N GLY A 73 0.15 -0.01 -19.78
CA GLY A 73 0.35 -1.41 -20.13
C GLY A 73 -0.85 -2.30 -19.76
N SER A 74 -1.43 -2.12 -18.57
CA SER A 74 -2.62 -2.86 -18.15
C SER A 74 -3.83 -2.55 -19.02
N ARG A 75 -4.05 -1.28 -19.40
CA ARG A 75 -5.13 -0.90 -20.34
C ARG A 75 -4.94 -1.50 -21.73
N LEU A 76 -3.70 -1.63 -22.21
CA LEU A 76 -3.43 -2.31 -23.49
C LEU A 76 -3.80 -3.79 -23.41
N TYR A 77 -3.49 -4.45 -22.29
CA TYR A 77 -3.90 -5.82 -22.03
C TYR A 77 -5.42 -5.98 -21.99
N GLU A 78 -6.13 -5.10 -21.27
CA GLU A 78 -7.60 -5.11 -21.17
C GLU A 78 -8.29 -4.94 -22.53
N ARG A 79 -7.65 -4.22 -23.46
CA ARG A 79 -8.12 -4.05 -24.84
C ARG A 79 -7.85 -5.26 -25.75
N GLY A 80 -7.16 -6.28 -25.24
CA GLY A 80 -6.75 -7.45 -26.00
C GLY A 80 -5.50 -7.23 -26.87
N GLU A 81 -4.81 -6.09 -26.74
CA GLU A 81 -3.58 -5.79 -27.48
C GLU A 81 -2.36 -6.42 -26.78
N TYR A 82 -2.39 -7.75 -26.58
CA TYR A 82 -1.42 -8.47 -25.72
C TYR A 82 0.04 -8.32 -26.14
N LEU A 83 0.32 -8.25 -27.45
CA LEU A 83 1.68 -8.05 -27.97
C LEU A 83 2.24 -6.68 -27.55
N ARG A 84 1.47 -5.61 -27.77
CA ARG A 84 1.85 -4.25 -27.39
C ARG A 84 1.95 -4.09 -25.89
N ALA A 85 1.05 -4.74 -25.14
CA ALA A 85 1.12 -4.76 -23.68
C ALA A 85 2.42 -5.41 -23.20
N ALA A 86 2.80 -6.56 -23.76
CA ALA A 86 4.04 -7.25 -23.41
C ALA A 86 5.27 -6.38 -23.72
N GLU A 87 5.37 -5.80 -24.92
CA GLU A 87 6.49 -4.92 -25.31
C GLU A 87 6.61 -3.70 -24.40
N HIS A 88 5.49 -3.05 -24.07
CA HIS A 88 5.48 -1.88 -23.20
C HIS A 88 5.89 -2.23 -21.76
N LEU A 89 5.33 -3.32 -21.21
CA LEU A 89 5.64 -3.78 -19.85
C LEU A 89 7.09 -4.26 -19.71
N GLU A 90 7.64 -4.92 -20.74
CA GLU A 90 9.04 -5.32 -20.78
C GLU A 90 9.96 -4.10 -20.79
N GLY A 91 9.69 -3.11 -21.65
CA GLY A 91 10.49 -1.88 -21.74
C GLY A 91 10.51 -1.07 -20.45
N ILE A 92 9.38 -0.94 -19.75
CA ILE A 92 9.35 -0.20 -18.47
C ILE A 92 10.01 -0.99 -17.33
N SER A 93 10.06 -2.33 -17.41
CA SER A 93 10.60 -3.18 -16.35
C SER A 93 12.12 -3.02 -16.17
N GLU A 94 12.85 -2.62 -17.21
CA GLU A 94 14.30 -2.42 -17.17
C GLU A 94 14.71 -1.23 -16.29
N GLY A 95 13.87 -0.18 -16.23
CA GLY A 95 14.11 1.01 -15.42
C GLY A 95 13.62 0.92 -13.98
N MET A 96 12.95 -0.17 -13.62
CA MET A 96 12.31 -0.34 -12.31
C MET A 96 13.20 -1.09 -11.32
N ARG A 97 13.08 -0.74 -10.04
CA ARG A 97 13.75 -1.47 -8.96
C ARG A 97 13.06 -2.83 -8.74
N ARG A 98 13.82 -3.93 -8.79
CA ARG A 98 13.31 -5.31 -8.65
C ARG A 98 12.51 -5.62 -7.37
N GLY A 99 12.70 -4.83 -6.31
CA GLY A 99 11.97 -4.97 -5.05
C GLY A 99 10.88 -3.92 -4.84
N SER A 100 10.50 -3.17 -5.88
CA SER A 100 9.33 -2.28 -5.86
C SER A 100 8.07 -3.11 -6.07
N ASP A 101 6.99 -2.77 -5.36
CA ASP A 101 5.69 -3.44 -5.54
C ASP A 101 5.19 -3.28 -6.99
N VAL A 102 5.40 -2.12 -7.60
CA VAL A 102 5.01 -1.84 -9.00
C VAL A 102 5.79 -2.73 -9.98
N TYR A 103 7.04 -3.06 -9.68
CA TYR A 103 7.83 -3.99 -10.50
C TYR A 103 7.25 -5.40 -10.45
N GLY A 104 6.89 -5.87 -9.25
CA GLY A 104 6.24 -7.18 -9.06
C GLY A 104 4.94 -7.29 -9.85
N GLU A 105 4.08 -6.27 -9.74
CA GLU A 105 2.84 -6.17 -10.54
C GLU A 105 3.17 -6.17 -12.04
N THR A 106 4.07 -5.31 -12.51
CA THR A 106 4.48 -5.23 -13.93
C THR A 106 4.93 -6.57 -14.49
N ARG A 107 5.78 -7.31 -13.76
CA ARG A 107 6.25 -8.64 -14.20
C ARG A 107 5.14 -9.69 -14.25
N MET A 108 4.19 -9.66 -13.30
CA MET A 108 3.02 -10.55 -13.36
C MET A 108 2.14 -10.22 -14.57
N TRP A 109 1.89 -8.94 -14.85
CA TRP A 109 1.11 -8.53 -16.03
C TRP A 109 1.82 -8.84 -17.36
N LEU A 110 3.15 -8.73 -17.41
CA LEU A 110 3.94 -9.19 -18.55
C LEU A 110 3.76 -10.71 -18.75
N GLY A 111 3.86 -11.50 -17.69
CA GLY A 111 3.64 -12.94 -17.73
C GLY A 111 2.23 -13.31 -18.24
N MET A 112 1.19 -12.61 -17.77
CA MET A 112 -0.18 -12.81 -18.26
C MET A 112 -0.34 -12.43 -19.74
N SER A 113 0.34 -11.36 -20.19
CA SER A 113 0.36 -10.96 -21.60
C SER A 113 1.05 -12.01 -22.48
N LEU A 114 2.17 -12.57 -22.03
CA LEU A 114 2.89 -13.65 -22.72
C LEU A 114 2.07 -14.94 -22.76
N GLN A 115 1.37 -15.27 -21.68
CA GLN A 115 0.45 -16.40 -21.62
C GLN A 115 -0.67 -16.27 -22.67
N ALA A 116 -1.25 -15.08 -22.81
CA ALA A 116 -2.27 -14.80 -23.82
C ALA A 116 -1.74 -14.94 -25.26
N LEU A 117 -0.44 -14.70 -25.48
CA LEU A 117 0.24 -14.92 -26.76
C LEU A 117 0.66 -16.39 -26.97
N GLY A 118 0.40 -17.29 -26.02
CA GLY A 118 0.81 -18.69 -26.08
C GLY A 118 2.27 -18.97 -25.70
N ARG A 119 3.01 -17.96 -25.21
CA ARG A 119 4.41 -18.07 -24.76
C ARG A 119 4.46 -18.51 -23.30
N THR A 120 3.99 -19.73 -23.03
CA THR A 120 3.79 -20.24 -21.65
C THR A 120 5.09 -20.40 -20.86
N GLU A 121 6.19 -20.77 -21.51
CA GLU A 121 7.51 -20.93 -20.87
C GLU A 121 8.08 -19.59 -20.37
N GLU A 122 7.89 -18.53 -21.13
CA GLU A 122 8.37 -17.20 -20.74
C GLU A 122 7.49 -16.57 -19.66
N ALA A 123 6.19 -16.88 -19.69
CA ALA A 123 5.27 -16.52 -18.62
C ALA A 123 5.64 -17.20 -17.29
N SER A 124 5.95 -18.50 -17.30
CA SER A 124 6.34 -19.23 -16.08
C SER A 124 7.66 -18.69 -15.50
N ALA A 125 8.62 -18.32 -16.36
CA ALA A 125 9.85 -17.66 -15.97
C ALA A 125 9.58 -16.30 -15.27
N CYS A 126 8.72 -15.45 -15.86
CA CYS A 126 8.35 -14.17 -15.25
C CYS A 126 7.73 -14.33 -13.87
N PHE A 127 6.79 -15.27 -13.72
CA PHE A 127 6.16 -15.55 -12.42
C PHE A 127 7.15 -16.14 -11.41
N GLY A 128 8.02 -17.05 -11.86
CA GLY A 128 9.06 -17.65 -11.03
C GLY A 128 10.06 -16.64 -10.47
N GLU A 129 10.48 -15.66 -11.27
CA GLU A 129 11.36 -14.57 -10.82
C GLU A 129 10.74 -13.77 -9.67
N VAL A 130 9.47 -13.38 -9.80
CA VAL A 130 8.76 -12.58 -8.78
C VAL A 130 8.54 -13.41 -7.51
N ALA A 131 8.10 -14.66 -7.67
CA ALA A 131 7.89 -15.59 -6.56
C ALA A 131 9.16 -15.79 -5.72
N ALA A 132 10.34 -15.88 -6.35
CA ALA A 132 11.59 -16.14 -5.63
C ALA A 132 12.20 -14.90 -4.96
N MET A 133 12.13 -13.73 -5.60
CA MET A 133 12.98 -12.59 -5.24
C MET A 133 12.25 -11.43 -4.56
N HIS A 134 10.91 -11.38 -4.62
CA HIS A 134 10.17 -10.20 -4.18
C HIS A 134 10.10 -10.09 -2.64
N PRO A 135 10.36 -8.91 -2.03
CA PRO A 135 10.33 -8.76 -0.57
C PRO A 135 8.92 -8.88 0.02
N ASN A 136 7.89 -8.49 -0.73
CA ASN A 136 6.50 -8.55 -0.29
C ASN A 136 5.90 -9.95 -0.52
N GLU A 137 5.52 -10.62 0.57
CA GLU A 137 4.97 -11.97 0.55
C GLU A 137 3.68 -12.09 -0.27
N LYS A 138 2.78 -11.10 -0.20
CA LYS A 138 1.51 -11.14 -0.95
C LYS A 138 1.75 -11.23 -2.45
N ILE A 139 2.71 -10.44 -2.95
CA ILE A 139 3.09 -10.42 -4.37
C ILE A 139 3.76 -11.75 -4.75
N ARG A 140 4.60 -12.33 -3.89
CA ARG A 140 5.16 -13.67 -4.13
C ARG A 140 4.06 -14.72 -4.25
N SER A 141 3.14 -14.76 -3.29
CA SER A 141 2.05 -15.74 -3.30
C SER A 141 1.14 -15.59 -4.52
N GLN A 142 0.89 -14.36 -4.97
CA GLN A 142 0.18 -14.11 -6.24
C GLN A 142 0.94 -14.65 -7.44
N ALA A 143 2.25 -14.40 -7.52
CA ALA A 143 3.08 -14.91 -8.59
C ALA A 143 3.18 -16.45 -8.58
N GLU A 144 3.33 -17.07 -7.42
CA GLU A 144 3.31 -18.54 -7.25
C GLU A 144 1.98 -19.13 -7.72
N TYR A 145 0.87 -18.49 -7.38
CA TYR A 145 -0.46 -18.92 -7.84
C TYR A 145 -0.60 -18.81 -9.36
N LEU A 146 -0.15 -17.72 -9.96
CA LEU A 146 -0.15 -17.56 -11.43
C LEU A 146 0.75 -18.58 -12.12
N LYS A 147 1.93 -18.85 -11.55
CA LYS A 147 2.83 -19.90 -12.03
C LYS A 147 2.12 -21.26 -12.02
N TYR A 148 1.46 -21.59 -10.90
CA TYR A 148 0.71 -22.84 -10.76
C TYR A 148 -0.39 -22.99 -11.81
N ILE A 149 -1.17 -21.93 -12.06
CA ILE A 149 -2.20 -21.93 -13.11
C ILE A 149 -1.58 -22.18 -14.49
N ASN A 150 -0.44 -21.53 -14.77
CA ASN A 150 0.20 -21.62 -16.07
C ASN A 150 0.86 -23.00 -16.33
N GLU A 151 1.38 -23.65 -15.30
CA GLU A 151 1.95 -25.00 -15.36
C GLU A 151 0.90 -26.11 -15.37
N ALA A 152 -0.35 -25.79 -15.00
CA ALA A 152 -1.41 -26.77 -14.92
C ALA A 152 -1.65 -27.45 -16.29
N PRO A 153 -1.74 -28.79 -16.34
CA PRO A 153 -2.02 -29.50 -17.57
C PRO A 153 -3.42 -29.15 -18.07
N LYS A 154 -3.54 -28.82 -19.36
CA LYS A 154 -4.83 -28.53 -19.98
C LYS A 154 -5.69 -29.78 -19.97
N LEU A 155 -6.89 -29.67 -19.41
CA LEU A 155 -7.86 -30.76 -19.37
C LEU A 155 -8.33 -31.08 -20.80
N GLN A 156 -8.08 -32.30 -21.27
CA GLN A 156 -8.63 -32.78 -22.53
C GLN A 156 -10.01 -33.39 -22.27
N LEU A 157 -11.07 -32.69 -22.68
CA LEU A 157 -12.45 -33.18 -22.57
C LEU A 157 -12.82 -34.05 -23.78
N GLY A 158 -13.50 -35.17 -23.54
CA GLY A 158 -14.12 -35.99 -24.58
C GLY A 158 -15.26 -35.26 -25.30
N GLU A 159 -15.63 -35.70 -26.51
CA GLU A 159 -16.77 -35.12 -27.26
C GLU A 159 -18.11 -35.42 -26.57
N ASP A 160 -18.19 -36.55 -25.87
CA ASP A 160 -19.31 -36.99 -25.04
C ASP A 160 -19.41 -36.23 -23.71
N GLU A 161 -18.30 -35.69 -23.19
CA GLU A 161 -18.26 -34.84 -22.00
C GLU A 161 -18.56 -33.36 -22.32
N ARG A 162 -18.47 -32.96 -23.59
CA ARG A 162 -18.78 -31.60 -24.04
C ARG A 162 -20.29 -31.36 -24.02
N VAL A 163 -20.74 -30.49 -23.11
CA VAL A 163 -22.10 -29.93 -23.16
C VAL A 163 -22.22 -29.02 -24.38
N LYS A 164 -23.04 -29.41 -25.36
CA LYS A 164 -23.33 -28.61 -26.55
C LYS A 164 -24.33 -27.53 -26.18
N VAL A 165 -23.84 -26.31 -25.94
CA VAL A 165 -24.69 -25.14 -25.77
C VAL A 165 -25.27 -24.78 -27.15
N PRO A 166 -26.60 -24.74 -27.33
CA PRO A 166 -27.22 -24.29 -28.57
C PRO A 166 -26.79 -22.86 -28.92
N ASP A 167 -26.72 -22.53 -30.21
CA ASP A 167 -26.46 -21.16 -30.65
C ASP A 167 -27.57 -20.24 -30.11
N LEU A 168 -27.17 -19.18 -29.41
CA LEU A 168 -28.08 -18.23 -28.76
C LEU A 168 -28.97 -17.50 -29.78
N ASN A 169 -28.57 -17.46 -31.06
CA ASN A 169 -29.38 -16.90 -32.15
C ASN A 169 -30.60 -17.77 -32.51
N ASP A 170 -30.50 -19.09 -32.31
CA ASP A 170 -31.58 -20.05 -32.58
C ASP A 170 -32.54 -20.20 -31.40
N ILE A 171 -32.14 -19.71 -30.23
CA ILE A 171 -33.01 -19.62 -29.07
C ILE A 171 -33.96 -18.44 -29.31
N GLN A 172 -35.08 -18.70 -29.97
CA GLN A 172 -36.23 -17.81 -29.85
C GLN A 172 -36.47 -17.62 -28.35
N TYR A 173 -36.42 -16.38 -27.90
CA TYR A 173 -36.76 -15.96 -26.54
C TYR A 173 -38.20 -16.39 -26.28
N ARG A 174 -38.39 -17.66 -25.91
CA ARG A 174 -39.71 -18.25 -25.68
C ARG A 174 -40.24 -17.50 -24.49
N SER A 175 -41.11 -16.54 -24.77
CA SER A 175 -41.62 -15.61 -23.78
C SER A 175 -42.01 -16.41 -22.55
N TYR A 176 -41.54 -15.96 -21.40
CA TYR A 176 -41.81 -16.54 -20.08
C TYR A 176 -43.29 -16.38 -19.67
N SER A 177 -44.22 -16.35 -20.64
CA SER A 177 -45.60 -15.91 -20.51
C SER A 177 -46.63 -17.05 -20.43
N SER A 178 -46.23 -18.34 -20.44
CA SER A 178 -47.20 -19.45 -20.54
C SER A 178 -47.21 -20.43 -19.37
N TYR A 179 -46.30 -20.35 -18.39
CA TYR A 179 -46.37 -21.15 -17.17
C TYR A 179 -46.87 -20.29 -16.00
N GLY A 180 -48.14 -19.90 -16.04
CA GLY A 180 -48.70 -19.05 -15.00
C GLY A 180 -50.14 -18.59 -15.20
N SER A 181 -51.00 -19.42 -15.80
CA SER A 181 -52.45 -19.19 -15.77
C SER A 181 -53.15 -20.35 -15.06
N SER A 182 -52.81 -20.53 -13.78
CA SER A 182 -53.68 -21.20 -12.81
C SER A 182 -54.19 -20.15 -11.83
N SER A 183 -55.38 -19.65 -12.14
CA SER A 183 -56.44 -19.24 -11.21
C SER A 183 -56.00 -18.80 -9.80
N THR A 184 -55.97 -17.49 -9.61
CA THR A 184 -56.32 -16.76 -8.39
C THR A 184 -56.24 -17.54 -7.08
N ARG A 185 -55.04 -17.61 -6.48
CA ARG A 185 -54.94 -17.36 -5.04
C ARG A 185 -54.21 -16.06 -4.88
N SER A 186 -54.93 -15.08 -4.32
CA SER A 186 -54.39 -13.81 -3.83
C SER A 186 -53.32 -14.10 -2.77
N ALA A 187 -52.10 -14.42 -3.22
CA ALA A 187 -50.90 -14.30 -2.42
C ALA A 187 -50.56 -12.82 -2.39
N ARG A 188 -50.62 -12.22 -1.19
CA ARG A 188 -50.15 -10.86 -0.93
C ARG A 188 -48.80 -10.64 -1.64
N PRO A 189 -48.60 -9.51 -2.32
CA PRO A 189 -47.33 -9.26 -2.98
C PRO A 189 -46.24 -9.19 -1.90
N ALA A 190 -45.41 -10.23 -1.85
CA ALA A 190 -44.10 -10.09 -1.25
C ALA A 190 -43.33 -9.13 -2.18
N SER A 191 -43.23 -7.88 -1.76
CA SER A 191 -42.47 -6.83 -2.43
C SER A 191 -40.99 -7.21 -2.45
N THR A 192 -40.56 -8.04 -3.39
CA THR A 192 -39.16 -8.13 -3.79
C THR A 192 -38.94 -7.06 -4.84
N ARG A 193 -38.63 -5.86 -4.36
CA ARG A 193 -38.12 -4.76 -5.18
C ARG A 193 -36.80 -5.26 -5.77
N ALA A 194 -36.70 -5.34 -7.10
CA ALA A 194 -35.43 -5.58 -7.76
C ALA A 194 -34.54 -4.37 -7.47
N THR A 195 -33.47 -4.58 -6.72
CA THR A 195 -32.53 -3.53 -6.37
C THR A 195 -31.75 -3.14 -7.62
N THR A 196 -32.12 -2.00 -8.20
CA THR A 196 -31.31 -1.32 -9.21
C THR A 196 -29.91 -1.05 -8.64
N SER A 197 -28.88 -1.01 -9.49
CA SER A 197 -27.47 -0.81 -9.09
C SER A 197 -27.24 0.39 -8.16
N ASP A 198 -28.12 1.39 -8.20
CA ASP A 198 -28.10 2.54 -7.29
C ASP A 198 -28.43 2.16 -5.82
N GLU A 199 -29.33 1.20 -5.59
CA GLU A 199 -29.61 0.67 -4.24
C GLU A 199 -28.44 -0.20 -3.71
N TYR A 200 -27.60 -0.75 -4.61
CA TYR A 200 -26.41 -1.52 -4.21
C TYR A 200 -25.29 -0.62 -3.67
N LEU A 201 -25.14 0.57 -4.26
CA LEU A 201 -24.22 1.59 -3.75
C LEU A 201 -24.74 2.21 -2.45
N ASP A 202 -26.05 2.42 -2.33
CA ASP A 202 -26.66 2.90 -1.08
C ASP A 202 -26.55 1.86 0.04
N GLU A 203 -26.69 0.55 -0.25
CA GLU A 203 -26.48 -0.52 0.74
C GLU A 203 -25.01 -0.70 1.15
N MET A 204 -24.05 -0.52 0.24
CA MET A 204 -22.62 -0.54 0.58
C MET A 204 -22.17 0.70 1.36
N VAL A 205 -22.81 1.85 1.16
CA VAL A 205 -22.55 3.10 1.91
C VAL A 205 -23.44 3.22 3.15
N ALA A 206 -24.48 2.39 3.29
CA ALA A 206 -25.35 2.33 4.45
C ALA A 206 -24.60 1.78 5.67
N TRP A 207 -23.93 2.68 6.38
CA TRP A 207 -23.43 2.45 7.71
C TRP A 207 -24.56 1.97 8.62
N LYS A 208 -24.53 0.69 9.03
CA LYS A 208 -25.44 0.15 10.04
C LYS A 208 -24.90 0.51 11.42
N PRO A 209 -25.52 1.46 12.17
CA PRO A 209 -25.03 1.82 13.48
C PRO A 209 -25.03 0.60 14.41
N PRO A 210 -23.96 0.39 15.19
CA PRO A 210 -23.94 -0.62 16.24
C PRO A 210 -25.13 -0.48 17.20
N ARG A 211 -25.58 -1.58 17.81
CA ARG A 211 -26.81 -1.62 18.63
C ARG A 211 -26.84 -0.60 19.79
N TRP A 212 -25.67 -0.19 20.29
CA TRP A 212 -25.54 0.77 21.39
C TRP A 212 -25.89 2.21 21.00
N VAL A 213 -25.77 2.60 19.73
CA VAL A 213 -26.16 3.93 19.23
C VAL A 213 -27.67 4.18 19.35
N LYS A 214 -28.48 3.10 19.31
CA LYS A 214 -29.94 3.17 19.49
C LYS A 214 -30.35 3.26 20.97
N SER A 215 -29.45 3.01 21.91
CA SER A 215 -29.77 3.10 23.33
C SER A 215 -30.00 4.57 23.74
N ALA A 216 -31.01 4.82 24.57
CA ALA A 216 -31.28 6.15 25.10
C ALA A 216 -30.11 6.64 25.98
N ALA A 217 -29.51 5.74 26.75
CA ALA A 217 -28.38 6.02 27.63
C ALA A 217 -27.16 6.56 26.87
N PHE A 218 -26.81 5.96 25.73
CA PHE A 218 -25.68 6.44 24.92
C PHE A 218 -25.92 7.85 24.37
N ARG A 219 -27.13 8.14 23.88
CA ARG A 219 -27.48 9.47 23.36
C ARG A 219 -27.42 10.54 24.44
N ILE A 220 -27.89 10.22 25.64
CA ILE A 220 -27.82 11.12 26.80
C ILE A 220 -26.36 11.38 27.16
N LEU A 221 -25.53 10.33 27.29
CA LEU A 221 -24.10 10.46 27.57
C LEU A 221 -23.36 11.30 26.52
N ALA A 222 -23.60 11.06 25.22
CA ALA A 222 -22.99 11.84 24.15
C ALA A 222 -23.41 13.32 24.21
N SER A 223 -24.68 13.61 24.53
CA SER A 223 -25.16 14.99 24.67
C SER A 223 -24.53 15.71 25.87
N VAL A 224 -24.40 15.03 27.01
CA VAL A 224 -23.75 15.58 28.22
C VAL A 224 -22.27 15.83 27.97
N TRP A 225 -21.59 14.90 27.29
CA TRP A 225 -20.19 15.06 26.92
C TRP A 225 -19.97 16.22 25.95
N ALA A 226 -20.81 16.36 24.92
CA ALA A 226 -20.71 17.45 23.95
C ALA A 226 -20.94 18.82 24.60
N VAL A 227 -21.90 18.93 25.51
CA VAL A 227 -22.12 20.15 26.30
C VAL A 227 -20.93 20.43 27.21
N GLY A 228 -20.38 19.41 27.88
CA GLY A 228 -19.19 19.53 28.71
C GLY A 228 -17.98 20.06 27.92
N VAL A 229 -17.69 19.49 26.75
CA VAL A 229 -16.61 19.93 25.87
C VAL A 229 -16.85 21.37 25.38
N CYS A 230 -18.08 21.72 24.98
CA CYS A 230 -18.40 23.09 24.58
C CYS A 230 -18.18 24.09 25.72
N THR A 231 -18.60 23.75 26.96
CA THR A 231 -18.39 24.63 28.11
C THR A 231 -16.91 24.79 28.47
N ALA A 232 -16.12 23.72 28.36
CA ALA A 232 -14.68 23.77 28.60
C ALA A 232 -13.97 24.67 27.57
N LEU A 233 -14.31 24.52 26.28
CA LEU A 233 -13.77 25.38 25.21
C LEU A 233 -14.19 26.84 25.38
N TYR A 234 -15.44 27.09 25.80
CA TYR A 234 -15.93 28.44 26.05
C TYR A 234 -15.18 29.13 27.20
N LEU A 235 -14.93 28.40 28.29
CA LEU A 235 -14.14 28.92 29.42
C LEU A 235 -12.68 29.16 29.03
N GLN A 236 -12.11 28.31 28.18
CA GLN A 236 -10.75 28.50 27.65
C GLN A 236 -10.62 29.72 26.73
N GLN A 237 -11.71 30.21 26.14
CA GLN A 237 -11.70 31.39 25.28
C GLN A 237 -11.91 32.72 26.05
N GLN A 238 -12.31 32.65 27.32
CA GLN A 238 -12.48 33.82 28.19
C GLN A 238 -11.35 34.05 29.19
N GLY A 239 -10.42 33.10 29.32
CA GLY A 239 -9.16 33.26 30.06
C GLY A 239 -8.03 33.70 29.14
#